data_AF-A0A0A9XDV0-F1
#
_entry.id   AF-A0A0A9XDV0-F1
#
_cell.length_a   1.000
_cell.length_b   1.000
_cell.length_c   1.000
_cell.angle_alpha   90.00
_cell.angle_beta   90.00
_cell.angle_gamma   90.00
#
_symmetry.space_group_name_H-M   'P 1'
#
loop_
_entity.id
_entity.type
_entity.pdbx_description
1 polymer ?
#
loop_
_entity_poly.entity_id
_entity_poly.type
_entity_poly.pdbx_seq_one_letter_code
_entity_poly.pdbx_strand_id
1 'polypeptide(L)'
;HLLNTEGESDDLIWHERWALAMRLQGKQYTLPQGAIGRQFVATLTNEIQGTVNYAHSSERIFVLCATVLQREKMVKAGIDIRRLLQKRMEMWNHGKYDELLQEAIRCDRQMPTIHKNHEDHNIWIFTLLVMQGKLRRYVLDNRLGRREHSSTR
;
A
#
# COMPACT_ATOMS: atom_id res chain seq x y z
N HIS A 1 -6.83 -21.38 26.92
CA HIS A 1 -7.53 -21.49 25.63
C HIS A 1 -7.49 -20.10 24.98
N LEU A 2 -6.43 -19.78 24.24
CA LEU A 2 -6.25 -18.46 23.61
C LEU A 2 -6.91 -18.49 22.24
N LEU A 3 -7.95 -17.67 22.08
CA LEU A 3 -8.65 -17.46 20.82
C LEU A 3 -7.75 -16.60 19.92
N ASN A 4 -6.96 -17.24 19.06
CA ASN A 4 -6.43 -16.59 17.87
C ASN A 4 -7.65 -16.27 16.98
N THR A 5 -8.19 -15.07 17.17
CA THR A 5 -9.20 -14.52 16.27
C THR A 5 -8.50 -14.18 14.96
N GLU A 6 -9.01 -14.74 13.86
CA GLU A 6 -8.41 -14.71 12.52
C GLU A 6 -8.02 -13.29 12.02
N GLY A 7 -8.56 -12.22 12.62
CA GLY A 7 -8.22 -10.83 12.30
C GLY A 7 -6.90 -10.31 12.87
N GLU A 8 -6.36 -10.88 13.95
CA GLU A 8 -5.11 -10.39 14.56
C GLU A 8 -3.87 -10.86 13.78
N SER A 9 -3.98 -12.04 13.14
CA SER A 9 -2.94 -12.60 12.29
C SER A 9 -2.83 -11.88 10.94
N ASP A 10 -3.94 -11.48 10.31
CA ASP A 10 -3.90 -10.76 9.03
C ASP A 10 -3.34 -9.34 9.21
N ASP A 11 -3.71 -8.65 10.29
CA ASP A 11 -3.17 -7.33 10.64
C ASP A 11 -1.64 -7.37 10.81
N LEU A 12 -1.10 -8.41 11.46
CA LEU A 12 0.36 -8.61 11.60
C LEU A 12 1.06 -8.86 10.26
N ILE A 13 0.49 -9.72 9.41
CA ILE A 13 1.05 -10.00 8.07
C ILE A 13 1.10 -8.71 7.24
N TRP A 14 0.03 -7.92 7.26
CA TRP A 14 0.00 -6.65 6.53
C TRP A 14 0.97 -5.62 7.09
N HIS A 15 1.16 -5.61 8.41
CA HIS A 15 2.18 -4.79 9.05
C HIS A 15 3.60 -5.15 8.59
N GLU A 16 3.92 -6.45 8.52
CA GLU A 16 5.23 -6.92 8.04
C GLU A 16 5.46 -6.57 6.57
N ARG A 17 4.46 -6.78 5.71
CA ARG A 17 4.50 -6.38 4.29
C ARG A 17 4.71 -4.88 4.14
N TRP A 18 4.00 -4.09 4.95
CA TRP A 18 4.16 -2.64 4.97
C TRP A 18 5.58 -2.23 5.39
N ALA A 19 6.12 -2.82 6.45
CA ALA A 19 7.46 -2.52 6.92
C ALA A 19 8.52 -2.81 5.84
N LEU A 20 8.36 -3.89 5.07
CA LEU A 20 9.22 -4.19 3.93
C LEU A 20 9.02 -3.20 2.77
N ALA A 21 7.77 -2.88 2.43
CA ALA A 21 7.45 -1.96 1.35
C ALA A 21 7.96 -0.52 1.60
N MET A 22 7.95 -0.05 2.85
CA MET A 22 8.47 1.27 3.21
C MET A 22 9.99 1.37 3.16
N ARG A 23 10.70 0.23 3.16
CA ARG A 23 12.16 0.20 3.01
C ARG A 23 12.63 0.35 1.57
N LEU A 24 11.72 0.27 0.59
CA LEU A 24 12.04 0.48 -0.81
C LEU A 24 12.59 1.90 -1.02
N GLN A 25 13.71 2.00 -1.73
CA GLN A 25 14.43 3.26 -2.00
C GLN A 25 14.31 3.74 -3.44
N GLY A 26 13.79 2.89 -4.32
CA GLY A 26 13.61 3.11 -5.72
C GLY A 26 12.58 4.20 -5.99
N LYS A 27 12.75 4.86 -7.14
CA LYS A 27 11.75 5.80 -7.64
C LYS A 27 10.46 5.05 -7.97
N GLN A 28 9.33 5.73 -7.86
CA GLN A 28 8.05 5.22 -8.35
C GLN A 28 7.77 5.78 -9.75
N TYR A 29 7.01 5.05 -10.56
CA TYR A 29 6.43 5.59 -11.78
C TYR A 29 5.38 6.63 -11.41
N THR A 30 5.32 7.71 -12.19
CA THR A 30 4.11 8.52 -12.23
C THR A 30 2.97 7.67 -12.78
N LEU A 31 1.77 7.86 -12.24
CA LEU A 31 0.62 7.09 -12.67
C LEU A 31 0.36 7.32 -14.16
N PRO A 32 0.33 6.26 -15.00
CA PRO A 32 0.05 6.44 -16.42
C PRO A 32 -1.36 6.94 -16.64
N GLN A 33 -1.53 7.82 -17.62
CA GLN A 33 -2.85 8.26 -18.04
C GLN A 33 -3.60 7.15 -18.79
N GLY A 34 -4.93 7.29 -18.87
CA GLY A 34 -5.79 6.38 -19.63
C GLY A 34 -6.27 5.17 -18.81
N ALA A 35 -6.51 4.05 -19.49
CA ALA A 35 -7.18 2.88 -18.91
C ALA A 35 -6.43 2.30 -17.68
N ILE A 36 -5.11 2.19 -17.77
CA ILE A 36 -4.26 1.66 -16.67
C ILE A 36 -4.32 2.54 -15.43
N GLY A 37 -4.26 3.87 -15.59
CA GLY A 37 -4.41 4.79 -14.46
C GLY A 37 -5.78 4.69 -13.80
N ARG A 38 -6.85 4.59 -14.60
CA ARG A 38 -8.21 4.39 -14.07
C ARG A 38 -8.34 3.06 -13.32
N GLN A 39 -7.73 2.00 -13.84
CA GLN A 39 -7.73 0.69 -13.19
C GLN A 39 -7.02 0.75 -11.83
N PHE A 40 -5.84 1.38 -11.77
CA PHE A 40 -5.12 1.55 -10.52
C PHE A 40 -5.93 2.36 -9.50
N VAL A 41 -6.54 3.47 -9.92
CA VAL A 41 -7.40 4.28 -9.05
C VAL A 41 -8.57 3.45 -8.55
N ALA A 42 -9.23 2.66 -9.39
CA ALA A 42 -10.31 1.78 -8.97
C ALA A 42 -9.85 0.75 -7.94
N THR A 43 -8.70 0.10 -8.14
CA THR A 43 -8.11 -0.83 -7.15
C THR A 43 -7.80 -0.12 -5.83
N LEU A 44 -7.22 1.07 -5.88
CA LEU A 44 -6.92 1.89 -4.70
C LEU A 44 -8.20 2.28 -3.95
N THR A 45 -9.24 2.72 -4.67
CA THR A 45 -10.54 3.06 -4.09
C THR A 45 -11.18 1.85 -3.40
N ASN A 46 -11.08 0.65 -3.99
CA ASN A 46 -11.57 -0.57 -3.36
C ASN A 46 -10.87 -0.88 -2.04
N GLU A 47 -9.54 -0.71 -1.97
CA GLU A 47 -8.78 -0.90 -0.73
C GLU A 47 -9.16 0.16 0.32
N ILE A 48 -9.32 1.44 -0.08
CA ILE A 48 -9.78 2.51 0.80
C ILE A 48 -11.17 2.19 1.36
N GLN A 49 -12.11 1.75 0.51
CA GLN A 49 -13.45 1.39 0.95
C GLN A 49 -13.43 0.19 1.90
N GLY A 50 -12.56 -0.80 1.64
CA GLY A 50 -12.33 -1.92 2.55
C GLY A 50 -11.82 -1.47 3.91
N THR A 51 -10.91 -0.49 3.97
CA THR A 51 -10.43 0.09 5.23
C THR A 51 -11.53 0.88 5.94
N VAL A 52 -12.32 1.69 5.23
CA VAL A 52 -13.45 2.45 5.81
C VAL A 52 -14.51 1.51 6.39
N ASN A 53 -14.76 0.38 5.71
CA ASN A 53 -15.70 -0.65 6.16
C ASN A 53 -15.11 -1.60 7.21
N TYR A 54 -13.89 -1.35 7.70
CA TYR A 54 -13.15 -2.21 8.65
C TYR A 54 -12.93 -3.65 8.18
N ALA A 55 -13.01 -3.89 6.88
CA ALA A 55 -12.74 -5.20 6.29
C ALA A 55 -11.24 -5.44 6.13
N HIS A 56 -10.46 -4.38 5.90
CA HIS A 56 -9.06 -4.44 5.49
C HIS A 56 -8.17 -3.54 6.37
N SER A 57 -6.95 -4.01 6.64
CA SER A 57 -5.89 -3.23 7.25
C SER A 57 -5.49 -2.03 6.36
N SER A 58 -5.23 -0.87 6.97
CA SER A 58 -4.86 0.36 6.25
C SER A 58 -3.53 0.25 5.51
N GLU A 59 -2.66 -0.63 6.00
CA GLU A 59 -1.34 -0.99 5.52
C GLU A 59 -1.40 -1.48 4.06
N ARG A 60 -2.51 -2.11 3.66
CA ARG A 60 -2.77 -2.58 2.29
C ARG A 60 -2.65 -1.47 1.26
N ILE A 61 -3.16 -0.28 1.58
CA ILE A 61 -3.13 0.88 0.68
C ILE A 61 -1.68 1.28 0.37
N PHE A 62 -0.82 1.28 1.39
CA PHE A 62 0.58 1.65 1.24
C PHE A 62 1.36 0.57 0.48
N VAL A 63 1.12 -0.70 0.78
CA VAL A 63 1.76 -1.82 0.08
C VAL A 63 1.37 -1.82 -1.39
N LEU A 64 0.09 -1.59 -1.72
CA LEU A 64 -0.39 -1.46 -3.10
C LEU A 64 0.39 -0.38 -3.86
N CYS A 65 0.43 0.84 -3.33
CA CYS A 65 1.11 1.96 -3.97
C CYS A 65 2.61 1.70 -4.12
N ALA A 66 3.26 1.24 -3.04
CA ALA A 66 4.70 1.01 -3.02
C ALA A 66 5.14 -0.07 -4.02
N THR A 67 4.38 -1.16 -4.12
CA THR A 67 4.75 -2.31 -4.95
C THR A 67 4.34 -2.15 -6.40
N VAL A 68 3.09 -1.73 -6.68
CA VAL A 68 2.61 -1.59 -8.06
C VAL A 68 3.41 -0.52 -8.80
N LEU A 69 3.66 0.63 -8.17
CA LEU A 69 4.31 1.77 -8.83
C LEU A 69 5.84 1.72 -8.79
N GLN A 70 6.46 0.72 -8.16
CA GLN A 70 7.92 0.62 -8.06
C GLN A 70 8.60 0.67 -9.45
N ARG A 71 9.62 1.50 -9.66
CA ARG A 71 10.31 1.51 -10.96
C ARG A 71 11.14 0.26 -11.16
N GLU A 72 11.12 -0.22 -12.40
CA GLU A 72 12.02 -1.26 -12.86
C GLU A 72 13.09 -0.64 -13.78
N LYS A 73 14.37 -0.93 -13.51
CA LYS A 73 15.52 -0.29 -14.17
C LYS A 73 15.48 -0.39 -15.69
N MET A 74 15.02 -1.53 -16.21
CA MET A 74 15.02 -1.83 -17.64
C MET A 74 13.75 -1.37 -18.36
N VAL A 75 12.69 -0.99 -17.62
CA VAL A 75 11.39 -0.63 -18.19
C VAL A 75 11.24 0.89 -18.24
N LYS A 76 11.48 1.46 -19.42
CA LYS A 76 11.46 2.92 -19.65
C LYS A 76 10.39 3.37 -20.63
N ALA A 77 10.00 2.52 -21.58
CA ALA A 77 9.02 2.88 -22.61
C ALA A 77 7.59 2.87 -22.03
N GLY A 78 6.76 3.83 -22.43
CA GLY A 78 5.40 3.97 -21.90
C GLY A 78 4.51 2.74 -22.12
N ILE A 79 4.68 2.03 -23.24
CA ILE A 79 3.97 0.76 -23.50
C ILE A 79 4.38 -0.31 -22.49
N ASP A 80 5.67 -0.46 -22.24
CA ASP A 80 6.18 -1.50 -21.34
C ASP A 80 5.86 -1.17 -19.87
N ILE A 81 5.89 0.11 -19.50
CA ILE A 81 5.41 0.57 -18.18
C ILE A 81 3.95 0.18 -17.99
N ARG A 82 3.08 0.46 -18.97
CA ARG A 82 1.66 0.09 -18.89
C ARG A 82 1.45 -1.42 -18.74
N ARG A 83 2.18 -2.23 -19.50
CA ARG A 83 2.15 -3.70 -19.40
C ARG A 83 2.62 -4.20 -18.03
N LEU A 84 3.69 -3.61 -17.50
CA LEU A 84 4.23 -3.93 -16.18
C LEU A 84 3.20 -3.61 -15.08
N LEU A 85 2.63 -2.39 -15.08
CA LEU A 85 1.64 -2.01 -14.08
C LEU A 85 0.39 -2.89 -14.17
N GLN A 86 -0.06 -3.23 -15.38
CA GLN A 86 -1.18 -4.14 -15.56
C GLN A 86 -0.90 -5.50 -14.91
N LYS A 87 0.25 -6.11 -15.20
CA LYS A 87 0.66 -7.38 -14.59
C LYS A 87 0.69 -7.30 -13.06
N ARG A 88 1.22 -6.20 -12.50
CA ARG A 88 1.28 -6.02 -11.04
C ARG A 88 -0.10 -5.85 -10.40
N MET A 89 -1.01 -5.13 -11.06
CA MET A 89 -2.40 -5.03 -10.63
C MET A 89 -3.11 -6.38 -10.71
N GLU A 90 -2.83 -7.20 -11.73
CA GLU A 90 -3.34 -8.57 -11.81
C GLU A 90 -2.81 -9.42 -10.64
N MET A 91 -1.52 -9.34 -10.31
CA MET A 91 -0.97 -10.03 -9.12
C MET A 91 -1.66 -9.60 -7.84
N TRP A 92 -1.90 -8.29 -7.66
CA TRP A 92 -2.66 -7.77 -6.51
C TRP A 92 -4.07 -8.35 -6.44
N ASN A 93 -4.81 -8.32 -7.56
CA ASN A 93 -6.20 -8.79 -7.62
C ASN A 93 -6.32 -10.31 -7.40
N HIS A 94 -5.27 -11.08 -7.72
CA HIS A 94 -5.22 -12.53 -7.47
C HIS A 94 -4.67 -12.88 -6.08
N GLY A 95 -4.46 -11.89 -5.19
CA GLY A 95 -3.97 -12.13 -3.83
C GLY A 95 -2.48 -12.50 -3.74
N LYS A 96 -1.71 -12.30 -4.82
CA LYS A 96 -0.27 -12.63 -4.89
C LYS A 96 0.60 -11.53 -4.28
N TYR A 97 0.26 -11.11 -3.06
CA TYR A 97 0.86 -9.95 -2.40
C TYR A 97 2.34 -10.14 -2.11
N ASP A 98 2.74 -11.32 -1.63
CA ASP A 98 4.13 -11.61 -1.30
C ASP A 98 5.00 -11.72 -2.55
N GLU A 99 4.49 -12.36 -3.62
CA GLU A 99 5.19 -12.39 -4.91
C GLU A 99 5.41 -10.98 -5.48
N LEU A 100 4.38 -10.14 -5.41
CA LEU A 100 4.45 -8.76 -5.86
C LEU A 100 5.44 -7.93 -5.01
N LEU A 101 5.46 -8.13 -3.70
CA LEU A 101 6.39 -7.46 -2.79
C LEU A 101 7.84 -7.88 -3.06
N GLN A 102 8.09 -9.18 -3.26
CA GLN A 102 9.43 -9.68 -3.60
C GLN A 102 9.90 -9.16 -4.97
N GLU A 103 9.00 -9.05 -5.94
CA GLU A 103 9.29 -8.43 -7.23
C GLU A 103 9.69 -6.96 -7.07
N ALA A 104 8.95 -6.19 -6.27
CA ALA A 104 9.29 -4.80 -5.97
C ALA A 104 10.64 -4.67 -5.26
N ILE A 105 10.94 -5.51 -4.27
CA ILE A 105 12.24 -5.57 -3.58
C ILE A 105 13.37 -5.88 -4.58
N ARG A 106 13.15 -6.81 -5.49
CA ARG A 106 14.13 -7.15 -6.53
C ARG A 106 14.39 -5.96 -7.46
N CYS A 107 13.35 -5.26 -7.90
CA CYS A 107 13.49 -4.05 -8.70
C CYS A 107 14.24 -2.95 -7.95
N ASP A 108 13.95 -2.78 -6.67
CA ASP A 108 14.63 -1.83 -5.78
C ASP A 108 16.14 -2.07 -5.71
N ARG A 109 16.55 -3.32 -5.50
CA ARG A 109 17.98 -3.71 -5.43
C ARG A 109 18.74 -3.44 -6.72
N GLN A 110 18.06 -3.43 -7.86
CA GLN A 110 18.68 -3.16 -9.15
C GLN A 110 18.85 -1.65 -9.41
N MET A 111 18.14 -0.82 -8.64
CA MET A 111 18.23 0.64 -8.76
C MET A 111 19.44 1.15 -7.96
N PRO A 112 20.14 2.18 -8.47
CA PRO A 112 21.15 2.85 -7.67
C PRO A 112 20.49 3.42 -6.41
N THR A 113 21.13 3.21 -5.26
CA THR A 113 20.66 3.74 -3.98
C THR A 113 20.63 5.27 -4.09
N ILE A 114 19.43 5.82 -4.15
CA ILE A 114 19.28 7.26 -4.01
C ILE A 114 19.49 7.54 -2.54
N HIS A 115 20.54 8.28 -2.20
CA HIS A 115 20.62 8.96 -0.92
C HIS A 115 19.39 9.86 -0.85
N LYS A 116 18.36 9.40 -0.13
CA LYS A 116 17.17 10.22 0.11
C LYS A 116 17.66 11.41 0.95
N ASN A 117 17.74 12.59 0.35
CA ASN A 117 17.53 13.79 1.15
C ASN A 117 16.13 13.62 1.72
N HIS A 118 16.08 13.29 3.01
CA HIS A 118 14.87 12.91 3.70
C HIS A 118 13.78 14.00 3.61
N GLU A 119 14.14 15.24 3.29
CA GLU A 119 13.23 16.38 3.21
C GLU A 119 12.13 16.23 2.14
N ASP A 120 12.41 15.79 0.90
CA ASP A 120 11.37 15.72 -0.14
C ASP A 120 10.48 14.48 -0.06
N HIS A 121 11.04 13.37 0.43
CA HIS A 121 10.27 12.12 0.64
C HIS A 121 9.34 12.26 1.84
N ASN A 122 9.80 12.96 2.88
CA ASN A 122 8.96 13.30 4.02
C ASN A 122 7.85 14.27 3.60
N ILE A 123 8.06 15.23 2.69
CA ILE A 123 7.00 16.18 2.25
C ILE A 123 5.91 15.49 1.38
N TRP A 124 6.26 14.53 0.53
CA TRP A 124 5.27 13.77 -0.24
C TRP A 124 4.51 12.76 0.63
N ILE A 125 5.21 12.02 1.50
CA ILE A 125 4.57 11.14 2.49
C ILE A 125 3.76 11.97 3.49
N PHE A 126 4.20 13.17 3.86
CA PHE A 126 3.45 14.12 4.69
C PHE A 126 2.21 14.65 3.98
N THR A 127 2.25 15.00 2.69
CA THR A 127 1.06 15.40 1.91
C THR A 127 0.09 14.22 1.78
N LEU A 128 0.61 13.01 1.59
CA LEU A 128 -0.17 11.77 1.58
C LEU A 128 -0.76 11.46 2.97
N LEU A 129 -0.01 11.68 4.06
CA LEU A 129 -0.43 11.48 5.46
C LEU A 129 -1.41 12.55 5.95
N VAL A 130 -1.29 13.79 5.47
CA VAL A 130 -2.20 14.91 5.73
C VAL A 130 -3.51 14.70 4.97
N MET A 131 -3.46 14.11 3.77
CA MET A 131 -4.64 13.58 3.09
C MET A 131 -5.17 12.26 3.70
N GLN A 132 -4.32 11.46 4.34
CA GLN A 132 -4.70 10.29 5.18
C GLN A 132 -5.11 10.70 6.62
N GLY A 133 -5.16 12.01 6.92
CA GLY A 133 -5.67 12.71 8.10
C GLY A 133 -5.06 12.33 9.47
N LYS A 134 -5.27 13.09 10.55
CA LYS A 134 -6.54 13.14 11.30
C LYS A 134 -7.50 11.92 11.18
N LEU A 135 -7.41 11.08 10.14
CA LEU A 135 -8.18 9.88 9.87
C LEU A 135 -7.65 8.67 10.65
N ARG A 136 -6.32 8.46 10.75
CA ARG A 136 -5.79 7.36 11.59
C ARG A 136 -6.17 7.56 13.07
N ARG A 137 -6.10 8.80 13.56
CA ARG A 137 -6.53 9.19 14.92
C ARG A 137 -8.05 9.03 15.11
N TYR A 138 -8.88 9.47 14.15
CA TYR A 138 -10.34 9.29 14.20
C TYR A 138 -10.82 7.85 14.05
N VAL A 139 -10.17 7.05 13.20
CA VAL A 139 -10.51 5.64 12.96
C VAL A 139 -10.15 4.80 14.17
N LEU A 140 -8.99 5.05 14.80
CA LEU A 140 -8.60 4.41 16.05
C LEU A 140 -9.47 4.90 17.24
N ASP A 141 -9.77 6.20 17.35
CA ASP A 141 -10.67 6.73 18.39
C ASP A 141 -12.11 6.19 18.24
N ASN A 142 -12.64 6.03 17.01
CA ASN A 142 -13.94 5.37 16.79
C ASN A 142 -13.91 3.87 17.11
N ARG A 143 -12.78 3.19 16.85
CA ARG A 143 -12.59 1.77 17.16
C ARG A 143 -12.56 1.52 18.68
N LEU A 144 -12.08 2.50 19.45
CA LEU A 144 -12.07 2.46 20.92
C LEU A 144 -13.42 2.88 21.52
N GLY A 145 -14.04 3.96 21.03
CA GLY A 145 -15.33 4.45 21.56
C GLY A 145 -16.51 3.49 21.42
N ARG A 146 -16.53 2.60 20.42
CA ARG A 146 -17.62 1.60 20.27
C ARG A 146 -17.45 0.31 21.07
N ARG A 147 -16.23 -0.01 21.53
CA ARG A 147 -16.02 -1.17 22.43
C ARG A 147 -16.57 -0.90 23.83
N GLU A 148 -16.51 0.34 24.30
CA GLU A 148 -17.03 0.73 25.62
C GLU A 148 -18.57 0.71 25.70
N HIS A 149 -19.26 1.06 24.61
CA HIS A 149 -20.73 1.05 24.53
C HIS A 149 -21.33 -0.36 24.35
N SER A 150 -20.51 -1.35 24.01
CA SER A 150 -20.94 -2.75 23.85
C SER A 150 -20.76 -3.57 25.13
N SER A 151 -20.15 -3.00 26.17
CA SER A 151 -19.88 -3.67 27.45
C SER A 151 -20.76 -3.15 28.61
N THR A 152 -21.74 -2.29 28.34
CA THR A 152 -22.67 -1.70 29.33
C THR A 152 -24.15 -2.01 29.06
N ARG A 153 -24.45 -3.18 28.51
CA ARG A 153 -25.81 -3.75 28.52
C ARG A 153 -25.81 -5.15 29.09
#